data_AF-A0A4V0XM04-F1
#
_entry.id   AF-A0A4V0XM04-F1
#
_cell.length_a   1.000
_cell.length_b   1.000
_cell.length_c   1.000
_cell.angle_alpha   90.00
_cell.angle_beta   90.00
_cell.angle_gamma   90.00
#
_symmetry.space_group_name_H-M   'P 1'
#
loop_
_entity.id
_entity.type
_entity.pdbx_description
1 polymer ?
#
loop_
_entity_poly.entity_id
_entity_poly.type
_entity_poly.pdbx_seq_one_letter_code
_entity_poly.pdbx_strand_id
1 'polypeptide(L)'
;MRRGFTLIELIVVICILAVVSSIVVPRLSGLSKGKADVAIERLSELLSLFAWRDNAGSQQCAIYMNPDSGAVELWTLEINPKRPTESALWVPDRFVQPVRMPEGVELAEVLADGIRMGGNEWRIAGSPSGNRPRIEMRVLAQGLDAVVVLEPGASMPTRVDNGKVVDDQRSAQDLDARGMSREPW
;
A
#
# COMPACT_ATOMS: atom_id res chain seq x y z
N MET A 1 -47.36 -0.87 -35.97
CA MET A 1 -46.44 0.01 -36.71
C MET A 1 -45.21 0.25 -35.85
N ARG A 2 -44.07 -0.38 -36.15
CA ARG A 2 -42.81 -0.15 -35.43
C ARG A 2 -42.15 1.08 -36.07
N ARG A 3 -42.10 2.21 -35.36
CA ARG A 3 -41.29 3.36 -35.79
C ARG A 3 -39.83 2.97 -35.61
N GLY A 4 -39.10 2.86 -36.72
CA GLY A 4 -37.66 2.63 -36.71
C GLY A 4 -36.92 3.89 -36.28
N PHE A 5 -35.78 3.71 -35.62
CA PHE A 5 -34.85 4.77 -35.26
C PHE A 5 -34.38 5.49 -36.53
N THR A 6 -34.34 6.83 -36.51
CA THR A 6 -33.89 7.58 -37.69
C THR A 6 -32.37 7.67 -37.74
N LEU A 7 -31.79 7.82 -38.93
CA LEU A 7 -30.33 7.93 -39.11
C LEU A 7 -29.76 9.14 -38.36
N ILE A 8 -30.50 10.24 -38.32
CA ILE A 8 -30.10 11.44 -37.58
C ILE A 8 -30.12 11.23 -36.06
N GLU A 9 -31.11 10.49 -35.55
CA GLU A 9 -31.20 10.14 -34.13
C GLU A 9 -30.03 9.26 -33.71
N LEU A 10 -29.61 8.31 -34.55
CA LEU A 10 -28.41 7.50 -34.31
C LEU A 10 -27.15 8.38 -34.23
N ILE A 11 -26.97 9.32 -35.15
CA ILE A 11 -25.81 10.22 -35.14
C ILE A 11 -25.78 11.05 -33.86
N VAL A 12 -26.92 11.63 -33.47
CA VAL A 12 -27.02 12.42 -32.23
C VAL A 12 -26.70 11.56 -31.01
N VAL A 13 -27.19 10.32 -30.94
CA VAL A 13 -26.87 9.39 -29.85
C VAL A 13 -25.37 9.09 -29.81
N ILE A 14 -24.73 8.80 -30.95
CA ILE A 14 -23.28 8.52 -31.00
C ILE A 14 -22.48 9.77 -30.58
N CYS A 15 -22.88 10.97 -31.01
CA CYS A 15 -22.25 12.21 -30.58
C CYS A 15 -22.38 12.44 -29.07
N ILE A 16 -23.56 12.22 -28.49
CA ILE A 16 -23.78 12.33 -27.05
C ILE A 16 -22.92 11.29 -26.31
N LEU A 17 -22.89 10.03 -26.77
CA LEU A 17 -22.06 8.99 -26.18
C LEU A 17 -20.57 9.31 -26.26
N ALA A 18 -20.10 9.90 -27.37
CA ALA A 18 -18.70 10.31 -27.52
C ALA A 18 -18.33 11.41 -26.52
N VAL A 19 -19.18 12.44 -26.38
CA VAL A 19 -18.97 13.53 -25.40
C VAL A 19 -19.01 12.98 -23.97
N VAL A 20 -20.00 12.16 -23.62
CA VAL A 20 -20.10 11.55 -22.29
C VAL A 20 -18.88 10.66 -22.00
N SER A 21 -18.47 9.81 -22.95
CA SER A 21 -17.31 8.94 -22.80
C SER A 21 -16.02 9.72 -22.57
N SER A 22 -15.85 10.87 -23.24
CA SER A 22 -14.68 11.74 -23.06
C SER A 22 -14.52 12.27 -21.62
N ILE A 23 -15.63 12.38 -20.86
CA ILE A 23 -15.66 12.88 -19.49
C ILE A 23 -15.51 11.74 -18.46
N VAL A 24 -16.06 10.56 -18.77
CA VAL A 24 -16.10 9.41 -17.84
C VAL A 24 -14.76 8.66 -17.80
N VAL A 25 -14.12 8.42 -18.95
CA VAL A 25 -12.88 7.63 -19.03
C VAL A 25 -11.71 8.21 -18.21
N PRO A 26 -11.43 9.54 -18.25
CA PRO A 26 -10.36 10.12 -17.42
C PRO A 26 -10.62 9.98 -15.91
N ARG A 27 -11.88 10.04 -15.48
CA ARG A 27 -12.24 9.95 -14.05
C ARG A 27 -11.99 8.56 -13.47
N LEU A 28 -12.27 7.50 -14.23
CA LEU A 28 -12.02 6.12 -13.80
C LEU A 28 -10.51 5.84 -13.65
N SER A 29 -9.69 6.39 -14.55
CA SER A 29 -8.22 6.24 -14.49
C SER A 29 -7.63 6.93 -13.24
N GLY A 30 -8.17 8.09 -12.85
CA GLY A 30 -7.74 8.79 -11.63
C GLY A 30 -8.09 8.06 -10.32
N LEU A 31 -9.21 7.32 -10.30
CA LEU A 31 -9.64 6.54 -9.12
C LEU A 31 -8.70 5.36 -8.82
N SER A 32 -8.21 4.67 -9.85
CA SER A 32 -7.24 3.57 -9.68
C SER A 32 -5.93 4.07 -9.08
N LYS A 33 -5.42 5.21 -9.55
CA LYS A 33 -4.22 5.83 -9.00
C LYS A 33 -4.40 6.23 -7.53
N GLY A 34 -5.51 6.88 -7.17
CA GLY A 34 -5.77 7.26 -5.77
C GLY A 34 -5.88 6.07 -4.82
N LYS A 35 -6.47 4.95 -5.27
CA LYS A 35 -6.48 3.69 -4.50
C LYS A 35 -5.07 3.14 -4.30
N ALA A 36 -4.23 3.20 -5.32
CA ALA A 36 -2.84 2.76 -5.26
C ALA A 36 -2.02 3.63 -4.29
N ASP A 37 -2.18 4.95 -4.35
CA ASP A 37 -1.51 5.88 -3.44
C ASP A 37 -1.84 5.58 -1.97
N VAL A 38 -3.13 5.34 -1.66
CA VAL A 38 -3.55 4.94 -0.30
C VAL A 38 -2.96 3.58 0.09
N ALA A 39 -2.94 2.60 -0.81
CA ALA A 39 -2.37 1.28 -0.50
C ALA A 39 -0.87 1.36 -0.22
N ILE A 40 -0.14 2.15 -1.01
CA ILE A 40 1.29 2.40 -0.83
C ILE A 40 1.55 3.11 0.50
N GLU A 41 0.76 4.12 0.85
CA GLU A 41 0.86 4.81 2.14
C GLU A 41 0.69 3.83 3.31
N ARG A 42 -0.33 2.97 3.24
CA ARG A 42 -0.57 1.95 4.26
C ARG A 42 0.57 0.93 4.37
N LEU A 43 1.17 0.53 3.25
CA LEU A 43 2.38 -0.31 3.27
C LEU A 43 3.55 0.43 3.91
N SER A 44 3.74 1.72 3.61
CA SER A 44 4.79 2.54 4.21
C SER A 44 4.61 2.70 5.72
N GLU A 45 3.39 2.94 6.19
CA GLU A 45 3.04 2.98 7.62
C GLU A 45 3.34 1.63 8.30
N LEU A 46 2.91 0.52 7.69
CA LEU A 46 3.14 -0.82 8.22
C LEU A 46 4.64 -1.15 8.32
N LEU A 47 5.42 -0.82 7.29
CA LEU A 47 6.87 -1.00 7.28
C LEU A 47 7.58 -0.10 8.30
N SER A 48 7.09 1.12 8.51
CA SER A 48 7.60 2.04 9.54
C SER A 48 7.33 1.49 10.95
N LEU A 49 6.15 0.92 11.19
CA LEU A 49 5.81 0.28 12.46
C LEU A 49 6.64 -0.97 12.72
N PHE A 50 6.89 -1.78 11.68
CA PHE A 50 7.83 -2.89 11.74
C PHE A 50 9.24 -2.41 12.07
N ALA A 51 9.73 -1.38 11.38
CA ALA A 51 11.05 -0.79 11.61
C ALA A 51 11.20 -0.30 13.05
N TRP A 52 10.20 0.41 13.56
CA TRP A 52 10.19 0.90 14.93
C TRP A 52 10.22 -0.23 15.97
N ARG A 53 9.41 -1.28 15.77
CA ARG A 53 9.39 -2.44 16.69
C ARG A 53 10.69 -3.22 16.68
N ASP A 54 11.22 -3.49 15.49
CA ASP A 54 12.48 -4.20 15.32
C ASP A 54 13.65 -3.43 15.97
N ASN A 55 13.70 -2.10 15.78
CA ASN A 55 14.70 -1.25 16.40
C ASN A 55 14.56 -1.13 17.93
N ALA A 56 13.34 -1.18 18.47
CA ALA A 56 13.09 -1.12 19.91
C ALA A 56 13.55 -2.39 20.66
N GLY A 57 13.77 -3.50 19.95
CA GLY A 57 14.47 -4.69 20.43
C GLY A 57 13.76 -5.51 21.52
N SER A 58 12.56 -5.15 21.95
CA SER A 58 11.88 -5.83 23.06
C SER A 58 11.12 -7.10 22.65
N GLN A 59 10.76 -7.22 21.38
CA GLN A 59 9.96 -8.33 20.86
C GLN A 59 10.29 -8.56 19.39
N GLN A 60 10.48 -9.82 18.99
CA GLN A 60 10.70 -10.14 17.57
C GLN A 60 9.41 -9.92 16.79
N CYS A 61 9.51 -9.22 15.65
CA CYS A 61 8.39 -8.97 14.75
C CYS A 61 8.70 -9.44 13.31
N ALA A 62 7.65 -9.55 12.49
CA ALA A 62 7.76 -9.95 11.10
C ALA A 62 6.69 -9.28 10.23
N ILE A 63 7.03 -9.03 8.98
CA ILE A 63 6.03 -8.81 7.92
C ILE A 63 5.57 -10.17 7.42
N TYR A 64 4.26 -10.38 7.34
CA TYR A 64 3.68 -11.64 6.91
C TYR A 64 2.62 -11.40 5.84
N MET A 65 2.64 -12.18 4.76
CA MET A 65 1.52 -12.31 3.84
C MET A 65 0.64 -13.44 4.31
N ASN A 66 -0.57 -13.11 4.74
CA ASN A 66 -1.55 -14.09 5.18
C ASN A 66 -2.30 -14.66 3.97
N PRO A 67 -2.27 -15.97 3.70
CA PRO A 67 -2.91 -16.57 2.54
C PRO A 67 -4.45 -16.56 2.62
N ASP A 68 -5.01 -16.59 3.82
CA ASP A 68 -6.47 -16.61 4.04
C ASP A 68 -7.05 -15.21 3.83
N SER A 69 -6.38 -14.20 4.38
CA SER A 69 -6.81 -12.82 4.25
C SER A 69 -6.32 -12.21 2.93
N GLY A 70 -5.20 -12.64 2.36
CA GLY A 70 -4.56 -11.95 1.23
C GLY A 70 -4.08 -10.53 1.60
N ALA A 71 -3.78 -10.30 2.88
CA ALA A 71 -3.30 -9.04 3.40
C ALA A 71 -1.86 -9.17 3.91
N VAL A 72 -1.12 -8.07 3.79
CA VAL A 72 0.17 -7.90 4.45
C VAL A 72 -0.09 -7.48 5.89
N GLU A 73 0.45 -8.23 6.83
CA GLU A 73 0.22 -8.10 8.26
C GLU A 73 1.55 -7.92 9.00
N LEU A 74 1.51 -7.19 10.10
CA LEU A 74 2.60 -7.21 11.08
C LEU A 74 2.30 -8.29 12.11
N TRP A 75 3.28 -9.15 12.35
CA TRP A 75 3.20 -10.23 13.32
C TRP A 75 4.28 -10.06 14.38
N THR A 76 4.01 -10.55 15.58
CA THR A 76 4.94 -10.55 16.70
C THR A 76 5.11 -11.97 17.25
N LEU A 77 6.28 -12.25 17.79
CA LEU A 77 6.56 -13.49 18.48
C LEU A 77 6.22 -13.30 19.96
N GLU A 78 5.15 -13.94 20.45
CA GLU A 78 4.64 -13.79 21.81
C GLU A 78 4.84 -15.06 22.64
N ILE A 79 5.29 -14.90 23.89
CA ILE A 79 5.29 -15.98 24.89
C ILE A 79 3.96 -15.97 25.61
N ASN A 80 3.33 -17.13 25.77
CA ASN A 80 2.10 -17.25 26.53
C ASN A 80 2.39 -17.05 28.04
N PRO A 81 1.88 -15.99 28.70
CA PRO A 81 2.18 -15.73 30.11
C PRO A 81 1.58 -16.79 31.04
N LYS A 82 0.53 -17.50 30.60
CA LYS A 82 -0.08 -18.59 31.38
C LYS A 82 0.72 -19.90 31.26
N ARG A 83 1.59 -20.00 30.26
CA ARG A 83 2.43 -21.18 29.98
C ARG A 83 3.82 -20.73 29.49
N PRO A 84 4.63 -20.11 30.35
CA PRO A 84 5.90 -19.49 29.97
C PRO A 84 6.98 -20.49 29.54
N THR A 85 6.78 -21.78 29.80
CA THR A 85 7.65 -22.88 29.34
C THR A 85 7.34 -23.35 27.92
N GLU A 86 6.23 -22.92 27.32
CA GLU A 86 5.92 -23.22 25.91
C GLU A 86 6.74 -22.31 24.99
N SER A 87 7.00 -22.79 23.76
CA SER A 87 7.66 -21.98 22.74
C SER A 87 6.81 -20.78 22.36
N ALA A 88 7.47 -19.65 22.09
CA ALA A 88 6.78 -18.45 21.63
C ALA A 88 6.04 -18.70 20.31
N LEU A 89 4.87 -18.09 20.17
CA LEU A 89 3.98 -18.25 19.03
C LEU A 89 3.93 -16.95 18.23
N TRP A 90 3.98 -17.10 16.92
CA TRP A 90 3.75 -16.03 15.97
C TRP A 90 2.27 -15.66 15.99
N VAL A 91 1.96 -14.40 16.30
CA VAL A 91 0.60 -13.88 16.37
C VAL A 91 0.48 -12.56 15.60
N PRO A 92 -0.67 -12.28 14.96
CA PRO A 92 -0.92 -10.99 14.34
C PRO A 92 -0.89 -9.86 15.37
N ASP A 93 -0.27 -8.74 15.01
CA ASP A 93 -0.25 -7.55 15.84
C ASP A 93 -1.63 -6.89 15.86
N ARG A 94 -2.30 -6.98 17.00
CA ARG A 94 -3.67 -6.49 17.22
C ARG A 94 -3.83 -4.96 17.14
N PHE A 95 -2.73 -4.21 17.10
CA PHE A 95 -2.76 -2.74 17.02
C PHE A 95 -2.39 -2.20 15.63
N VAL A 96 -1.97 -3.07 14.71
CA VAL A 96 -1.61 -2.69 13.34
C VAL A 96 -2.68 -3.20 12.40
N GLN A 97 -3.17 -2.29 11.54
CA GLN A 97 -4.16 -2.68 10.55
C GLN A 97 -3.49 -3.49 9.42
N PRO A 98 -4.05 -4.66 9.05
CA PRO A 98 -3.63 -5.39 7.86
C PRO A 98 -3.81 -4.55 6.60
N VAL A 99 -2.86 -4.65 5.67
CA VAL A 99 -2.90 -3.94 4.40
C VAL A 99 -3.34 -4.89 3.30
N ARG A 100 -4.57 -4.72 2.84
CA ARG A 100 -5.13 -5.43 1.68
C ARG A 100 -5.02 -4.55 0.44
N MET A 101 -4.54 -5.12 -0.66
CA MET A 101 -4.52 -4.40 -1.93
C MET A 101 -5.95 -4.16 -2.43
N PRO A 102 -6.32 -2.91 -2.76
CA PRO A 102 -7.63 -2.61 -3.33
C PRO A 102 -7.72 -3.11 -4.78
N GLU A 103 -8.95 -3.22 -5.30
CA GLU A 103 -9.17 -3.61 -6.69
C GLU A 103 -8.42 -2.69 -7.68
N GLY A 104 -7.72 -3.30 -8.64
CA GLY A 104 -6.90 -2.61 -9.63
C GLY A 104 -5.50 -2.22 -9.14
N VAL A 105 -5.11 -2.67 -7.94
CA VAL A 105 -3.77 -2.51 -7.37
C VAL A 105 -3.21 -3.89 -7.05
N GLU A 106 -1.97 -4.14 -7.43
CA GLU A 106 -1.30 -5.43 -7.28
C GLU A 106 0.02 -5.24 -6.53
N LEU A 107 0.25 -6.04 -5.49
CA LEU A 107 1.57 -6.20 -4.89
C LEU A 107 2.35 -7.22 -5.74
N ALA A 108 3.02 -6.72 -6.78
CA ALA A 108 3.58 -7.54 -7.86
C ALA A 108 4.87 -8.28 -7.45
N GLU A 109 5.68 -7.67 -6.58
CA GLU A 109 6.93 -8.27 -6.14
C GLU A 109 7.26 -7.84 -4.71
N VAL A 110 7.76 -8.78 -3.92
CA VAL A 110 8.34 -8.50 -2.60
C VAL A 110 9.72 -9.12 -2.52
N LEU A 111 10.72 -8.35 -2.11
CA LEU A 111 12.10 -8.80 -1.93
C LEU A 111 12.53 -8.62 -0.48
N ALA A 112 13.29 -9.59 0.03
CA ALA A 112 14.03 -9.49 1.28
C ALA A 112 15.51 -9.75 0.98
N ASP A 113 16.37 -8.75 1.17
CA ASP A 113 17.80 -8.79 0.79
C ASP A 113 18.03 -9.26 -0.67
N GLY A 114 17.15 -8.80 -1.58
CA GLY A 114 17.17 -9.18 -3.00
C GLY A 114 16.61 -10.56 -3.31
N ILE A 115 16.19 -11.34 -2.30
CA ILE A 115 15.54 -12.64 -2.47
C ILE A 115 14.04 -12.41 -2.65
N ARG A 116 13.48 -12.87 -3.78
CA ARG A 116 12.04 -12.77 -4.04
C ARG A 116 11.25 -13.67 -3.10
N MET A 117 10.30 -13.06 -2.40
CA MET A 117 9.29 -13.76 -1.62
C MET A 117 8.21 -14.27 -2.57
N GLY A 118 8.10 -15.59 -2.71
CA GLY A 118 7.15 -16.24 -3.62
C GLY A 118 5.88 -16.70 -2.92
N GLY A 119 4.83 -16.95 -3.71
CA GLY A 119 3.58 -17.56 -3.25
C GLY A 119 2.58 -16.57 -2.63
N ASN A 120 1.48 -17.12 -2.14
CA ASN A 120 0.43 -16.39 -1.41
C ASN A 120 0.67 -16.36 0.11
N GLU A 121 1.76 -16.98 0.58
CA GLU A 121 2.19 -16.97 1.97
C GLU A 121 3.70 -16.78 2.02
N TRP A 122 4.15 -15.79 2.77
CA TRP A 122 5.56 -15.55 3.03
C TRP A 122 5.75 -14.74 4.30
N ARG A 123 6.95 -14.82 4.89
CA ARG A 123 7.30 -14.10 6.12
C ARG A 123 8.70 -13.52 6.02
N ILE A 124 8.83 -12.24 6.35
CA ILE A 124 10.10 -11.55 6.51
C ILE A 124 10.24 -11.20 7.99
N ALA A 125 11.04 -11.98 8.72
CA ALA A 125 11.28 -11.75 10.14
C ALA A 125 12.39 -10.72 10.35
N GLY A 126 12.15 -9.79 11.27
CA GLY A 126 13.19 -8.98 11.86
C GLY A 126 14.08 -9.80 12.79
N SER A 127 15.23 -9.22 13.14
CA SER A 127 16.17 -9.84 14.06
C SER A 127 16.36 -8.95 15.29
N PRO A 128 16.12 -9.47 16.51
CA PRO A 128 16.44 -8.75 17.74
C PRO A 128 17.93 -8.39 17.86
N SER A 129 18.80 -9.04 17.09
CA SER A 129 20.25 -8.75 17.02
C SER A 129 20.62 -7.55 16.14
N GLY A 130 19.64 -6.87 15.52
CA GLY A 130 19.84 -5.63 14.79
C GLY A 130 20.17 -5.76 13.29
N ASN A 131 20.19 -6.97 12.74
CA ASN A 131 20.35 -7.17 11.29
C ASN A 131 18.99 -7.33 10.61
N ARG A 132 18.27 -6.22 10.45
CA ARG A 132 17.01 -6.18 9.71
C ARG A 132 17.29 -6.31 8.20
N PRO A 133 16.59 -7.21 7.48
CA PRO A 133 16.75 -7.30 6.03
C PRO A 133 16.28 -6.02 5.35
N ARG A 134 16.85 -5.73 4.19
CA ARG A 134 16.32 -4.75 3.25
C ARG A 134 15.01 -5.31 2.68
N ILE A 135 13.93 -4.55 2.78
CA ILE A 135 12.61 -4.96 2.26
C ILE A 135 12.24 -4.08 1.09
N GLU A 136 11.81 -4.70 -0.02
CA GLU A 136 11.28 -4.00 -1.17
C GLU A 136 9.90 -4.54 -1.50
N MET A 137 8.94 -3.64 -1.74
CA MET A 137 7.58 -3.98 -2.15
C MET A 137 7.24 -3.19 -3.39
N ARG A 138 7.10 -3.89 -4.52
CA ARG A 138 6.69 -3.30 -5.79
C ARG A 138 5.18 -3.40 -5.95
N VAL A 139 4.55 -2.25 -6.14
CA VAL A 139 3.12 -2.09 -6.31
C VAL A 139 2.83 -1.60 -7.73
N LEU A 140 1.97 -2.31 -8.44
CA LEU A 140 1.51 -1.96 -9.78
C LEU A 140 0.04 -1.55 -9.74
N ALA A 141 -0.28 -0.49 -10.47
CA ALA A 141 -1.65 -0.06 -10.75
C ALA A 141 -1.73 0.60 -12.13
N GLN A 142 -2.91 1.00 -12.57
CA GLN A 142 -3.09 1.63 -13.88
C GLN A 142 -2.26 2.93 -13.98
N GLY A 143 -1.19 2.89 -14.79
CA GLY A 143 -0.29 4.03 -15.00
C GLY A 143 0.66 4.35 -13.82
N LEU A 144 0.81 3.41 -12.87
CA LEU A 144 1.72 3.55 -11.72
C LEU A 144 2.52 2.25 -11.52
N ASP A 145 3.84 2.40 -11.45
CA ASP A 145 4.79 1.39 -10.99
C ASP A 145 5.57 1.98 -9.82
N ALA A 146 5.24 1.58 -8.60
CA ALA A 146 5.80 2.12 -7.37
C ALA A 146 6.62 1.06 -6.64
N VAL A 147 7.73 1.46 -6.03
CA VAL A 147 8.53 0.60 -5.16
C VAL A 147 8.68 1.28 -3.80
N VAL A 148 8.28 0.58 -2.75
CA VAL A 148 8.49 0.97 -1.36
C VAL A 148 9.69 0.20 -0.83
N VAL A 149 10.73 0.91 -0.41
CA VAL A 149 12.01 0.34 0.03
C VAL A 149 12.27 0.69 1.48
N LEU A 150 12.37 -0.31 2.35
CA LEU A 150 12.85 -0.15 3.72
C LEU A 150 14.30 -0.64 3.80
N GLU A 151 15.24 0.30 3.87
CA GLU A 151 16.67 0.01 4.06
C GLU A 151 16.96 -0.55 5.46
N PRO A 152 17.98 -1.38 5.66
CA PRO A 152 18.41 -1.81 6.99
C PRO A 152 18.68 -0.62 7.92
N GLY A 153 18.16 -0.65 9.15
CA GLY A 153 18.33 0.41 10.15
C GLY A 153 17.51 1.69 9.93
N ALA A 154 16.91 1.91 8.75
CA ALA A 154 16.04 3.07 8.52
C ALA A 154 14.77 3.01 9.40
N SER A 155 14.26 4.16 9.84
CA SER A 155 12.99 4.18 10.60
C SER A 155 11.76 4.26 9.70
N MET A 156 11.94 4.66 8.44
CA MET A 156 10.87 4.85 7.46
C MET A 156 11.32 4.32 6.10
N PRO A 157 10.40 3.79 5.28
CA PRO A 157 10.72 3.41 3.91
C PRO A 157 10.79 4.63 2.99
N THR A 158 11.49 4.47 1.87
CA THR A 158 11.51 5.41 0.76
C THR A 158 10.60 4.91 -0.35
N ARG A 159 9.82 5.81 -0.95
CA ARG A 159 8.94 5.50 -2.09
C ARG A 159 9.58 5.96 -3.40
N VAL A 160 9.50 5.13 -4.43
CA VAL A 160 9.97 5.44 -5.78
C VAL A 160 8.85 5.16 -6.78
N ASP A 161 8.34 6.20 -7.45
CA ASP A 161 7.25 6.10 -8.42
C ASP A 161 7.80 6.28 -9.83
N ASN A 162 7.56 5.30 -10.71
CA ASN A 162 7.99 5.31 -12.11
C ASN A 162 9.48 5.68 -12.25
N GLY A 163 10.32 5.17 -11.35
CA GLY A 163 11.76 5.43 -11.29
C GLY A 163 12.18 6.77 -10.67
N LYS A 164 11.23 7.56 -10.14
CA LYS A 164 11.52 8.82 -9.45
C LYS A 164 11.26 8.68 -7.96
N VAL A 165 12.25 9.01 -7.13
CA VAL A 165 12.06 9.08 -5.68
C VAL A 165 10.97 10.10 -5.39
N VAL A 166 9.92 9.64 -4.72
CA VAL A 166 8.90 10.52 -4.15
C VAL A 166 9.43 10.92 -2.79
N ASP A 167 9.84 12.18 -2.67
CA ASP A 167 10.27 12.72 -1.39
C ASP A 167 9.02 12.85 -0.50
N ASP A 168 8.73 11.78 0.25
CA ASP A 168 7.70 11.75 1.28
C ASP A 168 8.22 12.41 2.57
N GLN A 169 8.95 13.52 2.43
CA GLN A 169 8.87 14.52 3.45
C GLN A 169 7.44 15.03 3.40
N ARG A 170 6.74 14.90 4.52
CA ARG A 170 5.66 15.80 4.89
C ARG A 170 6.13 17.24 4.65
N SER A 171 6.09 17.73 3.41
CA SER A 171 6.25 19.12 3.12
C SER A 171 5.08 19.73 3.86
N ALA A 172 5.36 20.46 4.94
CA ALA A 172 4.35 21.25 5.62
C ALA A 172 3.65 22.04 4.51
N GLN A 173 2.43 21.61 4.15
CA GLN A 173 1.68 22.29 3.12
C GLN A 173 1.26 23.59 3.78
N ASP A 174 2.01 24.65 3.50
CA ASP A 174 1.77 25.98 4.03
C ASP A 174 0.34 26.40 3.66
N LEU A 175 -0.54 26.36 4.66
CA LEU A 175 -1.95 26.70 4.51
C LEU A 175 -2.12 28.20 4.21
N ASP A 176 -1.11 29.02 4.54
CA ASP A 176 -1.10 30.45 4.27
C ASP A 176 -0.93 30.73 2.77
N ALA A 177 -0.17 29.87 2.06
CA ALA A 177 0.00 29.96 0.61
C ALA A 177 -1.26 29.59 -0.20
N ARG A 178 -2.26 28.94 0.41
CA ARG A 178 -3.54 28.56 -0.23
C ARG A 178 -4.72 29.46 0.12
N GLY A 179 -4.53 30.49 0.94
CA GLY A 179 -5.58 31.49 1.22
C GLY A 179 -6.80 30.96 1.98
N MET A 180 -6.68 29.80 2.65
CA MET A 180 -7.79 29.17 3.41
C MET A 180 -7.80 29.56 4.90
N SER A 181 -7.20 30.69 5.26
CA SER A 181 -7.07 31.17 6.65
C SER A 181 -8.39 31.69 7.26
N ARG A 182 -9.56 31.36 6.68
CA ARG A 182 -10.84 32.02 6.98
C ARG A 182 -12.05 31.11 7.20
N GLU A 183 -11.86 29.81 7.41
CA GLU A 183 -12.94 28.96 7.92
C GLU A 183 -12.88 28.91 9.46
N PRO A 184 -13.83 29.54 10.17
CA PRO A 184 -13.98 29.34 11.60
C PRO A 184 -14.51 27.91 11.86
N TRP A 185 -13.97 27.31 12.92
CA TRP A 185 -14.22 25.96 13.43
C TRP A 185 -15.70 25.64 13.68
#